data_AF-A0A8S4BQA1-F1
#
_entry.id   AF-A0A8S4BQA1-F1
#
_cell.length_a   1.000
_cell.length_b   1.000
_cell.length_c   1.000
_cell.angle_alpha   90.00
_cell.angle_beta   90.00
_cell.angle_gamma   90.00
#
_symmetry.space_group_name_H-M   'P 1'
#
loop_
_entity.id
_entity.type
_entity.pdbx_description
1 polymer ?
#
loop_
_entity_poly.entity_id
_entity_poly.type
_entity_poly.pdbx_seq_one_letter_code
_entity_poly.pdbx_strand_id
1 'polypeptide(L)'
;DGDRGDRESESSRPRRSCTLEGGAKNYAESEHSEDEDNDNGSTGGGSGTAEEAGKKGKKKMPKKKSRYERTENGEITSFITEDDVVYRPGDCVYIESRRPNTPYFICSIQDFKL
;
A
#
# COMPACT_ATOMS: atom_id res chain seq x y z
N ASP A 1 27.81 -46.73 -35.60
CA ASP A 1 28.77 -45.62 -35.42
C ASP A 1 28.37 -44.43 -36.27
N GLY A 2 28.21 -43.26 -35.65
CA GLY A 2 27.84 -42.03 -36.35
C GLY A 2 27.22 -40.96 -35.46
N ASP A 3 27.91 -40.62 -34.38
CA ASP A 3 27.74 -39.35 -33.66
C ASP A 3 28.05 -38.17 -34.61
N ARG A 4 27.21 -37.12 -34.55
CA ARG A 4 27.56 -35.71 -34.81
C ARG A 4 26.35 -34.82 -34.54
N GLY A 5 26.45 -34.07 -33.45
CA GLY A 5 25.48 -33.05 -33.06
C GLY A 5 25.51 -31.79 -33.93
N ASP A 6 24.89 -30.76 -33.36
CA ASP A 6 24.75 -29.39 -33.84
C ASP A 6 23.43 -29.07 -34.58
N ARG A 7 22.44 -28.56 -33.82
CA ARG A 7 21.67 -27.39 -34.25
C ARG A 7 20.97 -26.72 -33.08
N GLU A 8 21.70 -25.76 -32.52
CA GLU A 8 21.18 -24.67 -31.72
C GLU A 8 20.00 -23.98 -32.44
N SER A 9 18.84 -23.85 -31.80
CA SER A 9 17.85 -22.80 -32.10
C SER A 9 16.72 -22.73 -31.06
N GLU A 10 17.08 -22.69 -29.77
CA GLU A 10 16.16 -22.25 -28.71
C GLU A 10 16.30 -20.74 -28.46
N SER A 11 15.89 -19.90 -29.42
CA SER A 11 15.57 -18.48 -29.17
C SER A 11 15.04 -17.77 -30.42
N SER A 12 13.78 -18.04 -30.79
CA SER A 12 13.05 -17.22 -31.77
C SER A 12 11.99 -16.32 -31.12
N ARG A 13 12.04 -16.12 -29.79
CA ARG A 13 11.25 -15.08 -29.15
C ARG A 13 12.08 -13.80 -29.09
N PRO A 14 11.63 -12.68 -29.67
CA PRO A 14 12.34 -11.41 -29.54
C PRO A 14 12.54 -11.09 -28.05
N ARG A 15 13.80 -11.07 -27.58
CA ARG A 15 14.11 -10.41 -26.30
C ARG A 15 13.80 -8.94 -26.55
N ARG A 16 12.68 -8.44 -26.01
CA ARG A 16 12.26 -7.04 -26.10
C ARG A 16 13.42 -6.17 -25.61
N SER A 17 14.25 -5.74 -26.55
CA SER A 17 15.26 -4.71 -26.35
C SER A 17 14.50 -3.39 -26.31
N CYS A 18 14.00 -3.04 -25.13
CA CYS A 18 13.62 -1.67 -24.83
C CYS A 18 14.62 -1.12 -23.80
N THR A 19 15.82 -0.82 -24.29
CA THR A 19 16.69 0.16 -23.63
C THR A 19 16.00 1.51 -23.76
N LEU A 20 15.30 1.97 -22.72
CA LEU A 20 14.93 3.37 -22.61
C LEU A 20 16.16 4.12 -22.07
N GLU A 21 17.14 4.33 -22.96
CA GLU A 21 18.14 5.39 -22.79
C GLU A 21 17.39 6.72 -22.89
N GLY A 22 17.10 7.33 -21.74
CA GLY A 22 16.28 8.53 -21.65
C GLY A 22 16.27 9.09 -20.24
N GLY A 23 17.38 9.70 -19.83
CA GLY A 23 17.54 10.36 -18.54
C GLY A 23 16.80 11.70 -18.43
N ALA A 24 16.31 11.93 -17.20
CA ALA A 24 16.01 13.17 -16.47
C ALA A 24 15.03 14.21 -17.07
N LYS A 25 14.05 14.64 -16.25
CA LYS A 25 13.98 15.99 -15.64
C LYS A 25 13.22 15.92 -14.30
N ASN A 26 13.92 16.10 -13.18
CA ASN A 26 13.30 16.43 -11.89
C ASN A 26 12.79 17.88 -12.00
N TYR A 27 11.48 18.05 -12.06
CA TYR A 27 10.87 19.37 -11.97
C TYR A 27 10.53 19.65 -10.51
N ALA A 28 11.30 20.59 -9.95
CA ALA A 28 10.92 21.56 -8.92
C ALA A 28 10.28 21.03 -7.64
N GLU A 29 11.07 21.16 -6.57
CA GLU A 29 10.62 21.35 -5.19
C GLU A 29 9.43 22.31 -5.15
N SER A 30 8.28 21.84 -4.69
CA SER A 30 7.20 22.73 -4.27
C SER A 30 7.48 23.14 -2.83
N GLU A 31 7.61 24.45 -2.62
CA GLU A 31 7.77 25.08 -1.31
C GLU A 31 6.63 24.63 -0.38
N HIS A 32 7.01 23.97 0.72
CA HIS A 32 6.12 23.69 1.85
C HIS A 32 5.82 25.03 2.54
N SER A 33 4.63 25.58 2.33
CA SER A 33 4.11 26.62 3.22
C SER A 33 3.55 25.94 4.48
N GLU A 34 4.37 25.93 5.53
CA GLU A 34 3.97 25.64 6.90
C GLU A 34 3.20 26.86 7.44
N ASP A 35 1.87 26.83 7.31
CA ASP A 35 1.00 27.76 8.06
C ASP A 35 0.64 27.09 9.40
N GLU A 36 1.36 27.52 10.42
CA GLU A 36 1.38 27.00 11.78
C GLU A 36 0.32 27.71 12.63
N ASP A 37 -0.96 27.50 12.36
CA ASP A 37 -2.04 28.00 13.21
C ASP A 37 -2.35 27.00 14.35
N ASN A 38 -1.55 27.05 15.41
CA ASN A 38 -1.84 26.36 16.67
C ASN A 38 -2.47 27.31 17.69
N ASP A 39 -3.76 27.61 17.52
CA ASP A 39 -4.59 28.16 18.59
C ASP A 39 -5.36 27.02 19.26
N ASN A 40 -4.91 26.62 20.45
CA ASN A 40 -5.83 26.01 21.41
C ASN A 40 -5.50 26.52 22.81
N GLY A 41 -5.91 27.77 23.04
CA GLY A 41 -6.13 28.29 24.37
C GLY A 41 -7.35 27.65 25.05
N SER A 42 -7.31 27.71 26.37
CA SER A 42 -8.48 27.85 27.25
C SER A 42 -9.22 26.57 27.67
N THR A 43 -8.78 26.06 28.82
CA THR A 43 -9.57 25.88 30.06
C THR A 43 -11.08 25.66 29.98
N GLY A 44 -11.56 24.68 30.77
CA GLY A 44 -12.86 24.80 31.44
C GLY A 44 -13.59 23.47 31.57
N GLY A 45 -13.79 23.03 32.81
CA GLY A 45 -14.58 21.85 33.15
C GLY A 45 -16.09 22.05 33.00
N GLY A 46 -16.86 21.03 33.36
CA GLY A 46 -18.29 21.19 33.61
C GLY A 46 -19.14 20.01 33.15
N SER A 47 -19.62 19.27 34.14
CA SER A 47 -20.81 18.42 34.12
C SER A 47 -22.03 19.09 33.47
N GLY A 48 -22.94 18.33 32.85
CA GLY A 48 -24.28 18.84 32.52
C GLY A 48 -24.99 18.07 31.41
N THR A 49 -26.10 17.44 31.78
CA THR A 49 -27.09 16.77 30.94
C THR A 49 -27.91 17.73 30.06
N ALA A 50 -28.44 17.18 28.97
CA ALA A 50 -29.71 17.52 28.31
C ALA A 50 -29.70 18.45 27.07
N GLU A 51 -30.29 17.87 26.01
CA GLU A 51 -31.05 18.45 24.90
C GLU A 51 -30.36 19.20 23.74
N GLU A 52 -31.13 19.18 22.65
CA GLU A 52 -30.86 19.32 21.22
C GLU A 52 -30.34 20.71 20.78
N ALA A 53 -29.31 20.73 19.91
CA ALA A 53 -29.16 21.62 18.76
C ALA A 53 -27.74 21.46 18.15
N GLY A 54 -27.66 21.54 16.83
CA GLY A 54 -26.49 21.21 16.02
C GLY A 54 -25.17 21.86 16.48
N LYS A 55 -24.20 20.99 16.79
CA LYS A 55 -22.79 21.18 16.46
C LYS A 55 -22.33 19.86 15.86
N LYS A 56 -21.88 19.87 14.59
CA LYS A 56 -21.14 18.75 13.99
C LYS A 56 -19.82 18.63 14.76
N GLY A 57 -19.89 18.02 15.94
CA GLY A 57 -18.70 17.58 16.65
C GLY A 57 -17.99 16.64 15.71
N LYS A 58 -16.78 17.02 15.28
CA LYS A 58 -15.80 16.07 14.74
C LYS A 58 -15.50 15.10 15.89
N LYS A 59 -16.40 14.14 16.12
CA LYS A 59 -16.09 12.95 16.92
C LYS A 59 -14.88 12.37 16.24
N LYS A 60 -13.73 12.40 16.92
CA LYS A 60 -12.52 11.72 16.44
C LYS A 60 -12.96 10.31 16.08
N MET A 61 -12.92 9.98 14.79
CA MET A 61 -13.29 8.64 14.36
C MET A 61 -12.36 7.69 15.12
N PRO A 62 -12.89 6.64 15.76
CA PRO A 62 -12.04 5.70 16.46
C PRO A 62 -11.01 5.15 15.48
N LYS A 63 -9.73 5.23 15.83
CA LYS A 63 -8.64 4.65 15.03
C LYS A 63 -8.96 3.17 14.83
N LYS A 64 -9.26 2.77 13.61
CA LYS A 64 -9.53 1.37 13.28
C LYS A 64 -8.20 0.64 13.28
N LYS A 65 -8.13 -0.48 13.99
CA LYS A 65 -6.99 -1.39 13.88
C LYS A 65 -7.16 -2.24 12.62
N SER A 66 -6.04 -2.65 12.04
CA SER A 66 -6.04 -3.64 10.98
C SER A 66 -6.70 -4.94 11.44
N ARG A 67 -7.41 -5.62 10.55
CA ARG A 67 -8.13 -6.87 10.87
C ARG A 67 -8.14 -7.84 9.69
N TYR A 68 -8.22 -9.13 10.00
CA TYR A 68 -8.48 -10.19 9.03
C TYR A 68 -9.98 -10.48 8.98
N GLU A 69 -10.56 -10.58 7.79
CA GLU A 69 -11.90 -11.16 7.63
C GLU A 69 -11.78 -12.62 7.23
N ARG A 70 -12.72 -13.43 7.72
CA ARG A 70 -12.74 -14.88 7.53
C ARG A 70 -14.11 -15.31 7.04
N THR A 71 -14.13 -16.37 6.23
CA THR A 71 -15.37 -17.11 5.95
C THR A 71 -15.87 -17.83 7.21
N GLU A 72 -17.08 -18.37 7.15
CA GLU A 72 -17.64 -19.25 8.19
C GLU A 72 -16.77 -20.48 8.48
N ASN A 73 -16.00 -20.93 7.49
CA ASN A 73 -15.08 -22.06 7.60
C ASN A 73 -13.75 -21.69 8.28
N GLY A 74 -13.54 -20.41 8.59
CA GLY A 74 -12.33 -19.88 9.23
C GLY A 74 -11.19 -19.51 8.29
N GLU A 75 -11.36 -19.71 6.97
CA GLU A 75 -10.40 -19.29 5.95
C GLU A 75 -10.33 -17.78 5.85
N ILE A 76 -9.12 -17.19 5.83
CA ILE A 76 -8.94 -15.75 5.73
C ILE A 76 -9.13 -15.31 4.27
N THR A 77 -10.07 -14.41 4.02
CA THR A 77 -10.39 -13.92 2.67
C THR A 77 -9.83 -12.53 2.39
N SER A 78 -9.57 -11.76 3.44
CA SER A 78 -9.11 -10.38 3.30
C SER A 78 -8.34 -9.91 4.53
N PHE A 79 -7.45 -8.95 4.28
CA PHE A 79 -6.80 -8.14 5.31
C PHE A 79 -7.16 -6.68 5.08
N ILE A 80 -7.69 -6.03 6.10
CA ILE A 80 -8.09 -4.62 6.08
C ILE A 80 -7.08 -3.85 6.93
N THR A 81 -6.45 -2.82 6.35
CA THR A 81 -5.53 -1.95 7.07
C THR A 81 -6.26 -0.90 7.90
N GLU A 82 -5.51 -0.16 8.72
CA GLU A 82 -6.04 0.99 9.49
C GLU A 82 -6.60 2.10 8.59
N ASP A 83 -6.05 2.23 7.38
CA ASP A 83 -6.47 3.18 6.35
C ASP A 83 -7.65 2.67 5.49
N ASP A 84 -8.35 1.62 5.96
CA ASP A 84 -9.47 0.97 5.27
C ASP A 84 -9.09 0.40 3.87
N VAL A 85 -7.81 0.13 3.60
CA VAL A 85 -7.37 -0.57 2.38
C VAL A 85 -7.63 -2.06 2.54
N VAL A 86 -8.29 -2.67 1.56
CA VAL A 86 -8.64 -4.09 1.56
C VAL A 86 -7.69 -4.83 0.62
N TYR A 87 -6.99 -5.82 1.14
CA TYR A 87 -6.17 -6.76 0.37
C TYR A 87 -6.83 -8.13 0.33
N ARG A 88 -6.80 -8.77 -0.84
CA ARG A 88 -7.37 -10.09 -1.12
C ARG A 88 -6.38 -10.97 -1.89
N PRO A 89 -6.55 -12.30 -1.85
CA PRO A 89 -5.84 -13.19 -2.77
C PRO A 89 -6.00 -12.74 -4.22
N GLY A 90 -4.90 -12.72 -4.96
CA GLY A 90 -4.80 -12.22 -6.33
C GLY A 90 -4.35 -10.77 -6.45
N ASP A 91 -4.45 -9.95 -5.40
CA ASP A 91 -4.04 -8.54 -5.46
C ASP A 91 -2.53 -8.40 -5.64
N CYS A 92 -2.12 -7.48 -6.52
CA CYS A 92 -0.72 -7.07 -6.66
C CYS A 92 -0.33 -6.09 -5.57
N VAL A 93 0.76 -6.38 -4.86
CA VAL A 93 1.26 -5.58 -3.74
C VAL A 93 2.74 -5.26 -3.90
N TYR A 94 3.16 -4.16 -3.29
CA TYR A 94 4.56 -3.80 -3.12
C TYR A 94 5.07 -4.42 -1.81
N ILE A 95 6.19 -5.13 -1.89
CA ILE A 95 6.87 -5.69 -0.72
C ILE A 95 8.25 -5.05 -0.66
N GLU A 96 8.55 -4.37 0.44
CA GLU A 96 9.86 -3.78 0.67
C GLU A 96 10.94 -4.85 0.59
N SER A 97 11.98 -4.58 -0.20
CA SER A 97 13.10 -5.51 -0.33
C SER A 97 14.16 -5.21 0.72
N ARG A 98 14.69 -6.27 1.34
CA ARG A 98 15.81 -6.16 2.29
C ARG A 98 17.16 -5.88 1.62
N ARG A 99 17.24 -5.93 0.28
CA ARG A 99 18.48 -5.67 -0.45
C ARG A 99 18.64 -4.15 -0.65
N PRO A 100 19.83 -3.58 -0.38
CA PRO A 100 20.04 -2.14 -0.48
C PRO A 100 19.84 -1.57 -1.89
N ASN A 101 20.02 -2.39 -2.94
CA ASN A 101 19.91 -1.96 -4.33
C ASN A 101 18.58 -2.35 -5.00
N THR A 102 17.62 -2.90 -4.25
CA THR A 102 16.31 -3.26 -4.78
C THR A 102 15.27 -2.69 -3.82
N PRO A 103 14.48 -1.67 -4.22
CA PRO A 103 13.61 -0.98 -3.27
C PRO A 103 12.39 -1.82 -2.89
N TYR A 104 11.78 -2.51 -3.86
CA TYR A 104 10.60 -3.34 -3.63
C TYR A 104 10.47 -4.46 -4.67
N PHE A 105 9.64 -5.45 -4.34
CA PHE A 105 9.11 -6.44 -5.27
C PHE A 105 7.62 -6.18 -5.50
N ILE A 106 7.14 -6.46 -6.72
CA ILE A 106 5.71 -6.46 -7.04
C ILE A 106 5.30 -7.93 -7.17
N CYS A 107 4.38 -8.36 -6.31
CA CYS A 107 3.92 -9.75 -6.25
C CYS A 107 2.40 -9.80 -6.09
N SER A 108 1.79 -10.91 -6.50
CA SER A 108 0.38 -11.20 -6.17
C SER A 108 0.27 -11.91 -4.81
N ILE A 109 -0.73 -11.56 -4.01
CA ILE A 109 -1.09 -12.33 -2.81
C ILE A 109 -1.60 -13.69 -3.25
N GLN A 110 -1.06 -14.78 -2.70
CA GLN A 110 -1.57 -16.13 -2.96
C GLN A 110 -2.62 -16.53 -1.95
N ASP A 111 -2.26 -16.47 -0.67
CA ASP A 111 -3.08 -16.84 0.47
C ASP A 111 -2.64 -16.04 1.70
N PHE A 112 -3.50 -16.02 2.72
CA PHE A 112 -3.17 -15.48 4.03
C PHE A 112 -2.87 -16.64 4.98
N LYS A 113 -1.73 -16.56 5.68
CA LYS A 113 -1.32 -17.53 6.69
C LYS A 113 -1.24 -16.86 8.06
N LEU A 114 -1.59 -17.60 9.11
CA LEU A 114 -1.54 -17.17 10.51
C LEU A 114 -0.53 -18.01 11.29
#